data_AF-A0A6N2WQX1-F1
#
_entry.id   AF-A0A6N2WQX1-F1
#
_cell.length_a   1.000
_cell.length_b   1.000
_cell.length_c   1.000
_cell.angle_alpha   90.00
_cell.angle_beta   90.00
_cell.angle_gamma   90.00
#
_symmetry.space_group_name_H-M   'P 1'
#
loop_
_entity.id
_entity.type
_entity.pdbx_description
1 polymer ?
#
loop_
_entity_poly.entity_id
_entity_poly.type
_entity_poly.pdbx_seq_one_letter_code
_entity_poly.pdbx_strand_id
1 'polypeptide(L)'
;MAIMIACNSSVIMIPAAGICFFSGGTCGIFGNAYGGWKGALVGSFIVGMALTGLPLILYPAFAGLGISGASFPNVDYNIIGAFLNWILGIFA
;
A
#
# COMPACT_ATOMS: atom_id res chain seq x y z
N MET A 1 1.98 2.19 -9.97
CA MET A 1 2.69 1.54 -11.11
C MET A 1 3.60 2.50 -11.87
N ALA A 2 3.10 3.58 -12.49
CA ALA A 2 3.95 4.48 -13.30
C ALA A 2 5.18 5.00 -12.54
N ILE A 3 5.02 5.39 -11.27
CA ILE A 3 6.12 5.80 -10.39
C ILE A 3 7.16 4.68 -10.21
N MET A 4 6.72 3.44 -10.02
CA MET A 4 7.63 2.29 -9.85
C MET A 4 8.46 2.05 -11.12
N ILE A 5 7.83 2.18 -12.29
CA ILE A 5 8.51 2.05 -13.59
C ILE A 5 9.51 3.20 -13.75
N ALA A 6 9.08 4.44 -13.50
CA ALA A 6 9.95 5.62 -13.61
C ALA A 6 11.16 5.55 -12.65
N CYS A 7 10.99 4.92 -11.48
CA CYS A 7 12.06 4.72 -10.50
C CYS A 7 12.86 3.42 -10.72
N ASN A 8 12.66 2.68 -11.81
CA ASN A 8 13.32 1.40 -12.10
C ASN A 8 13.20 0.36 -10.95
N SER A 9 12.02 0.27 -10.34
CA SER A 9 11.75 -0.72 -9.30
C SER A 9 11.94 -2.14 -9.85
N SER A 10 12.72 -2.98 -9.14
CA SER A 10 12.93 -4.39 -9.50
C SER A 10 11.66 -5.24 -9.37
N VAL A 11 10.68 -4.74 -8.61
CA VAL A 11 9.38 -5.38 -8.39
C VAL A 11 8.29 -4.38 -8.77
N ILE A 12 7.31 -4.84 -9.54
CA ILE A 12 6.14 -4.04 -9.92
C ILE A 12 4.91 -4.68 -9.27
N MET A 13 4.28 -3.95 -8.34
CA MET A 13 3.04 -4.38 -7.70
C MET A 13 1.85 -4.06 -8.60
N ILE A 14 1.11 -5.10 -8.97
CA ILE A 14 -0.12 -4.97 -9.76
C ILE A 14 -1.28 -4.66 -8.80
N PRO A 15 -2.01 -3.54 -8.99
CA PRO A 15 -3.13 -3.19 -8.13
C PRO A 15 -4.26 -4.22 -8.20
N ALA A 16 -4.70 -4.69 -7.04
CA ALA A 16 -5.88 -5.52 -6.93
C ALA A 16 -7.16 -4.66 -6.94
N ALA A 17 -8.05 -4.89 -7.91
CA ALA A 17 -9.25 -4.06 -8.10
C ALA A 17 -10.13 -3.99 -6.84
N GLY A 18 -10.29 -5.11 -6.13
CA GLY A 18 -11.13 -5.20 -4.93
C GLY A 18 -10.70 -4.22 -3.83
N ILE A 19 -9.42 -4.26 -3.41
CA ILE A 19 -8.96 -3.40 -2.32
C ILE A 19 -8.90 -1.92 -2.74
N CYS A 20 -8.55 -1.65 -4.00
CA CYS A 20 -8.56 -0.28 -4.53
C CYS A 20 -9.97 0.30 -4.48
N PHE A 21 -10.99 -0.51 -4.79
CA PHE A 21 -12.38 -0.09 -4.70
C PHE A 21 -12.84 0.09 -3.25
N PHE A 22 -12.65 -0.92 -2.39
CA PHE A 22 -13.16 -0.87 -1.02
C PHE A 22 -12.38 0.15 -0.17
N SER A 23 -11.06 0.00 -0.04
CA SER A 23 -10.27 0.89 0.81
C SER A 23 -10.14 2.30 0.22
N GLY A 24 -10.02 2.42 -1.12
CA GLY A 24 -10.05 3.71 -1.79
C GLY A 24 -11.41 4.40 -1.67
N GLY A 25 -12.50 3.66 -1.89
CA GLY A 25 -13.87 4.15 -1.73
C GLY A 25 -14.20 4.57 -0.29
N THR A 26 -13.76 3.80 0.71
CA THR A 26 -13.86 4.19 2.12
C THR A 26 -13.14 5.52 2.37
N CYS A 27 -11.94 5.70 1.82
CA CYS A 27 -11.23 6.97 1.92
C CYS A 27 -11.99 8.11 1.21
N GLY A 28 -12.64 7.84 0.08
CA GLY A 28 -13.53 8.78 -0.59
C GLY A 28 -14.72 9.23 0.28
N ILE A 29 -15.37 8.29 0.99
CA ILE A 29 -16.51 8.58 1.88
C ILE A 29 -16.06 9.46 3.05
N PHE A 30 -15.01 9.07 3.77
CA PHE A 30 -14.51 9.85 4.90
C PHE A 30 -13.87 11.17 4.45
N GLY A 31 -13.15 11.16 3.34
CA GLY A 31 -12.60 12.38 2.72
C GLY A 31 -13.70 13.36 2.35
N ASN A 32 -14.84 12.89 1.85
CA ASN A 32 -16.00 13.74 1.61
C ASN A 32 -16.61 14.27 2.90
N ALA A 33 -16.76 13.42 3.92
CA ALA A 33 -17.35 13.80 5.20
C ALA A 33 -16.57 14.92 5.91
N TYR A 34 -15.24 14.89 5.86
CA TYR A 34 -14.39 15.86 6.58
C TYR A 34 -13.79 16.97 5.70
N GLY A 35 -13.79 16.81 4.37
CA GLY A 35 -13.15 17.76 3.45
C GLY A 35 -13.93 18.02 2.15
N GLY A 36 -15.18 17.57 2.07
CA GLY A 36 -16.02 17.65 0.88
C GLY A 36 -15.40 16.92 -0.32
N TRP A 37 -15.85 17.26 -1.52
CA TRP A 37 -15.41 16.58 -2.74
C TRP A 37 -13.88 16.63 -2.95
N LYS A 38 -13.22 17.70 -2.48
CA LYS A 38 -11.74 17.82 -2.54
C LYS A 38 -11.08 16.80 -1.63
N GLY A 39 -11.58 16.64 -0.40
CA GLY A 39 -11.11 15.61 0.52
C GLY A 39 -11.33 14.21 -0.03
N ALA A 40 -12.47 13.97 -0.68
CA ALA A 40 -12.77 12.70 -1.33
C ALA A 40 -11.75 12.36 -2.43
N LEU A 41 -11.43 13.35 -3.30
CA LEU A 41 -10.49 13.19 -4.39
C LEU A 41 -9.07 12.95 -3.88
N VAL A 42 -8.58 13.85 -3.02
CA VAL A 42 -7.20 13.81 -2.52
C VAL A 42 -6.99 12.58 -1.64
N GLY A 43 -7.93 12.26 -0.75
CA GLY A 43 -7.85 11.08 0.11
C GLY A 43 -7.79 9.79 -0.70
N SER A 44 -8.73 9.59 -1.64
CA SER A 44 -8.75 8.39 -2.49
C SER A 44 -7.49 8.26 -3.34
N PHE A 45 -6.95 9.39 -3.85
CA PHE A 45 -5.72 9.39 -4.63
C PHE A 45 -4.50 8.97 -3.79
N ILE A 46 -4.32 9.56 -2.61
CA ILE A 46 -3.21 9.24 -1.71
C ILE A 46 -3.29 7.77 -1.26
N VAL A 47 -4.48 7.30 -0.85
CA VAL A 47 -4.67 5.90 -0.45
C VAL A 47 -4.45 4.95 -1.62
N GLY A 48 -4.88 5.28 -2.83
CA GLY A 48 -4.61 4.47 -4.03
C GLY A 48 -3.11 4.33 -4.33
N MET A 49 -2.34 5.41 -4.17
CA MET A 49 -0.87 5.34 -4.26
C MET A 49 -0.28 4.46 -3.16
N ALA A 50 -0.74 4.61 -1.92
CA ALA A 50 -0.25 3.85 -0.78
C ALA A 50 -0.54 2.34 -0.91
N LEU A 51 -1.75 1.96 -1.34
CA LEU A 51 -2.17 0.57 -1.55
C LEU A 51 -1.30 -0.19 -2.56
N THR A 52 -0.68 0.52 -3.51
CA THR A 52 0.20 -0.10 -4.50
C THR A 52 1.67 0.03 -4.14
N GLY A 53 2.09 1.17 -3.60
CA GLY A 53 3.48 1.46 -3.27
C GLY A 53 3.98 0.82 -1.98
N LEU A 54 3.22 0.91 -0.88
CA LEU A 54 3.65 0.42 0.42
C LEU A 54 4.00 -1.08 0.46
N PRO A 55 3.30 -1.97 -0.28
CA PRO A 55 3.68 -3.38 -0.36
C PRO A 55 5.12 -3.64 -0.79
N LEU A 56 5.76 -2.71 -1.52
CA LEU A 56 7.17 -2.85 -1.90
C LEU A 56 8.12 -2.86 -0.69
N ILE A 57 7.76 -2.20 0.41
CA ILE A 57 8.59 -2.13 1.62
C ILE A 57 8.63 -3.49 2.32
N LEU A 58 7.48 -4.14 2.45
CA LEU A 58 7.35 -5.39 3.21
C LEU A 58 7.58 -6.64 2.34
N TYR A 59 7.50 -6.51 1.01
CA TYR A 59 7.68 -7.61 0.07
C TYR A 59 8.99 -8.41 0.26
N PRO A 60 10.17 -7.81 0.51
CA PRO A 60 11.40 -8.59 0.74
C PRO A 60 11.29 -9.56 1.92
N ALA A 61 10.56 -9.17 2.98
CA ALA A 61 10.30 -10.04 4.13
C ALA A 61 9.42 -11.24 3.72
N PHE A 62 8.36 -11.00 2.94
CA PHE A 62 7.50 -12.07 2.42
C PHE A 62 8.24 -13.02 1.46
N ALA A 63 9.07 -12.47 0.57
CA ALA A 63 9.91 -13.27 -0.31
C ALA A 63 10.87 -14.16 0.49
N GLY A 64 11.47 -13.64 1.58
CA GLY A 64 12.30 -14.42 2.50
C GLY A 64 11.56 -15.55 3.22
N LEU A 65 10.24 -15.40 3.42
CA LEU A 65 9.34 -16.43 3.96
C LEU A 65 8.81 -17.42 2.92
N GLY A 66 9.24 -17.31 1.65
CA GLY A 66 8.79 -18.16 0.55
C GLY A 66 7.50 -17.70 -0.15
N ILE A 67 6.96 -16.54 0.23
CA ILE A 67 5.79 -15.92 -0.42
C ILE A 67 6.29 -15.02 -1.56
N SER A 68 6.61 -15.64 -2.69
CA SER A 68 7.07 -14.95 -3.91
C SER A 68 5.88 -14.57 -4.80
N GLY A 69 5.94 -13.38 -5.42
CA GLY A 69 4.94 -12.92 -6.39
C GLY A 69 3.59 -12.48 -5.80
N ALA A 70 3.45 -12.49 -4.46
CA ALA A 70 2.26 -12.02 -3.77
C ALA A 70 2.63 -11.12 -2.58
N SER A 71 1.73 -10.17 -2.28
CA SER A 71 1.83 -9.32 -1.10
C SER A 71 0.42 -8.87 -0.69
N PHE A 72 0.31 -8.30 0.51
CA PHE A 72 -0.94 -7.77 1.02
C PHE A 72 -0.98 -6.26 0.77
N PRO A 73 -1.97 -5.75 0.02
CA PRO A 73 -1.99 -4.35 -0.42
C PRO A 73 -2.47 -3.36 0.64
N ASN A 74 -3.09 -3.83 1.73
CA ASN A 74 -3.71 -2.99 2.75
C ASN A 74 -2.70 -1.99 3.37
N VAL A 75 -3.10 -0.71 3.47
CA VAL A 75 -2.21 0.37 3.95
C VAL A 75 -1.77 0.16 5.39
N ASP A 76 -2.73 -0.10 6.28
CA ASP A 76 -2.52 -0.38 7.70
C ASP A 76 -1.62 -1.60 7.92
N TYR A 77 -1.86 -2.68 7.17
CA TYR A 77 -1.05 -3.88 7.21
C TYR A 77 0.40 -3.60 6.84
N ASN A 78 0.66 -2.81 5.79
CA ASN A 78 2.04 -2.50 5.39
C ASN A 78 2.72 -1.52 6.33
N ILE A 79 2.00 -0.56 6.92
CA ILE A 79 2.57 0.36 7.91
C ILE A 79 2.95 -0.41 9.18
N ILE A 80 2.00 -1.13 9.76
CA ILE A 80 2.21 -1.89 11.00
C ILE A 80 3.20 -3.03 10.75
N GLY A 81 3.07 -3.74 9.64
CA GLY A 81 3.95 -4.85 9.26
C GLY A 81 5.37 -4.39 9.00
N ALA A 82 5.59 -3.26 8.31
CA ALA A 82 6.94 -2.70 8.12
C ALA A 82 7.56 -2.25 9.45
N PHE A 83 6.78 -1.62 10.32
CA PHE A 83 7.25 -1.23 11.64
C PHE A 83 7.62 -2.43 12.50
N LEU A 84 6.79 -3.48 12.51
CA LEU A 84 7.06 -4.72 13.22
C LEU A 84 8.30 -5.42 12.66
N ASN A 85 8.43 -5.52 11.33
CA ASN A 85 9.60 -6.10 10.67
C ASN A 85 10.89 -5.35 11.06
N TRP A 86 10.84 -4.01 11.12
CA TRP A 86 11.96 -3.20 11.57
C TRP A 86 12.36 -3.50 13.03
N ILE A 87 11.39 -3.61 13.95
CA ILE A 87 11.65 -4.00 15.35
C ILE A 87 12.28 -5.39 15.43
N LEU A 88 11.69 -6.37 14.73
CA LEU A 88 12.18 -7.75 14.75
C LEU A 88 13.59 -7.86 14.17
N GLY A 89 13.92 -7.05 13.17
CA GLY A 89 15.26 -6.96 12.59
C GLY A 89 16.34 -6.46 13.56
N ILE A 90 15.98 -5.86 14.70
CA ILE A 90 16.94 -5.49 15.76
C ILE A 90 17.44 -6.75 16.50
N PHE A 91 16.63 -7.81 16.55
CA PHE A 91 16.92 -9.04 17.28
C PHE A 91 17.45 -10.17 16.39
N ALA A 92 17.51 -9.95 15.07
CA ALA A 92 17.94 -10.91 14.08
C ALA A 92 19.46 -10.90 13.86
#